data_AF-A0A7W0RKG1-F1
#
_entry.id   AF-A0A7W0RKG1-F1
#
_cell.length_a   1.000
_cell.length_b   1.000
_cell.length_c   1.000
_cell.angle_alpha   90.00
_cell.angle_beta   90.00
_cell.angle_gamma   90.00
#
_symmetry.space_group_name_H-M   'P 1'
#
loop_
_entity.id
_entity.type
_entity.pdbx_description
1 polymer ?
#
loop_
_entity_poly.entity_id
_entity_poly.type
_entity_poly.pdbx_seq_one_letter_code
_entity_poly.pdbx_strand_id
1 'polypeptide(L)'
;MRIAAARSFWPAPVTTVAVLVVLFGVAISLGFRADDGTKAGAVFIDGVPWNVWRLVAAGAIVTFALLFLHAARMVREVDCWGVRATVVRRWVYLGVAALAVMVAMAVQLKAGYTPDMPVTSLGVRTRGVLWVGLVASIPWLALVWLAHDECRRNGDTQDEMEPEVTLARLLRLWRLLASCIGAFALGVVAAIATSGALRAAFVSVHPDCDDAYPAPETPPPGTVCGETFPPANVLYYGAFFAILLTIIAAPLVVSWRARARELVEQSYPLPAEGMPTDAWVADRARLSKILQLDVPILRNPLIALSIFTPLITSTLAAFIPQLGIGS
;
A
#
# COMPACT_ATOMS: atom_id res chain seq x y z
N MET A 1 -24.84 -11.62 11.12
CA MET A 1 -23.71 -12.51 10.78
C MET A 1 -22.51 -12.08 11.61
N ARG A 2 -22.20 -12.78 12.71
CA ARG A 2 -21.02 -12.48 13.54
C ARG A 2 -19.80 -12.93 12.74
N ILE A 3 -18.98 -11.99 12.28
CA ILE A 3 -17.60 -12.30 11.88
C ILE A 3 -17.03 -12.99 13.12
N ALA A 4 -16.76 -14.29 13.03
CA ALA A 4 -15.96 -14.96 14.04
C ALA A 4 -14.58 -14.31 13.95
N ALA A 5 -14.41 -13.19 14.65
CA ALA A 5 -13.11 -12.63 14.92
C ALA A 5 -12.33 -13.83 15.43
N ALA A 6 -11.30 -14.25 14.69
CA ALA A 6 -10.38 -15.21 15.26
C ALA A 6 -9.93 -14.52 16.54
N ARG A 7 -10.42 -15.01 17.68
CA ARG A 7 -9.97 -14.53 18.96
C ARG A 7 -8.47 -14.71 18.87
N SER A 8 -7.73 -13.60 18.86
CA SER A 8 -6.30 -13.70 19.04
C SER A 8 -6.15 -14.54 20.30
N PHE A 9 -5.49 -15.68 20.18
CA PHE A 9 -5.32 -16.60 21.30
C PHE A 9 -4.58 -15.89 22.47
N TRP A 10 -4.00 -14.73 22.16
CA TRP A 10 -3.18 -13.88 22.99
C TRP A 10 -3.96 -12.60 23.36
N PRO A 11 -3.92 -12.18 24.63
CA PRO A 11 -4.40 -10.87 25.06
C PRO A 11 -3.70 -9.74 24.29
N ALA A 12 -4.41 -8.63 24.06
CA ALA A 12 -3.88 -7.43 23.39
C ALA A 12 -2.46 -7.01 23.86
N PRO A 13 -2.15 -6.91 25.17
CA PRO A 13 -0.81 -6.50 25.61
C PRO A 13 0.29 -7.46 25.16
N VAL A 14 0.01 -8.77 25.10
CA VAL A 14 1.03 -9.75 24.70
C VAL A 14 1.30 -9.66 23.20
N THR A 15 0.27 -9.41 22.39
CA THR A 15 0.44 -9.14 20.95
C THR A 15 1.29 -7.88 20.73
N THR A 16 1.04 -6.81 21.48
CA THR A 16 1.83 -5.58 21.39
C THR A 16 3.29 -5.82 21.77
N VAL A 17 3.55 -6.53 22.87
CA VAL A 17 4.92 -6.88 23.29
C VAL A 17 5.60 -7.74 22.22
N ALA A 18 4.92 -8.74 21.66
CA ALA A 18 5.47 -9.59 20.61
C ALA A 18 5.84 -8.77 19.36
N VAL A 19 4.97 -7.84 18.94
CA VAL A 19 5.25 -6.95 17.81
C VAL A 19 6.46 -6.05 18.09
N LEU A 20 6.58 -5.50 19.31
CA LEU A 20 7.74 -4.70 19.71
C LEU A 20 9.03 -5.52 19.72
N VAL A 21 9.00 -6.74 20.25
CA VAL A 21 10.17 -7.64 20.25
C VAL A 21 10.61 -7.95 18.84
N VAL A 22 9.68 -8.26 17.93
CA VAL A 22 10.00 -8.49 16.52
C VAL A 22 10.56 -7.22 15.87
N LEU A 23 9.95 -6.05 16.13
CA LEU A 23 10.41 -4.76 15.61
C LEU A 23 11.87 -4.49 16.00
N PHE A 24 12.19 -4.54 17.30
CA PHE A 24 13.54 -4.29 17.78
C PHE A 24 14.52 -5.37 17.33
N GLY A 25 14.11 -6.64 17.30
CA GLY A 25 14.93 -7.73 16.77
C GLY A 25 15.31 -7.53 15.31
N VAL A 26 14.35 -7.14 14.46
CA VAL A 26 14.60 -6.82 13.05
C VAL A 26 15.49 -5.59 12.92
N ALA A 27 15.24 -4.51 13.68
CA ALA A 27 16.09 -3.32 13.67
C ALA A 27 17.54 -3.63 14.07
N ILE A 28 17.74 -4.48 15.07
CA ILE A 28 19.06 -4.99 15.48
C ILE A 28 19.71 -5.75 14.33
N SER A 29 18.99 -6.69 13.70
CA SER A 29 19.50 -7.48 12.58
C SER A 29 19.91 -6.61 11.37
N LEU A 30 19.17 -5.54 11.09
CA LEU A 30 19.49 -4.57 10.03
C LEU A 30 20.76 -3.76 10.30
N GLY A 31 21.28 -3.72 11.53
CA GLY A 31 22.58 -3.11 11.86
C GLY A 31 23.70 -4.12 12.09
N PHE A 32 23.39 -5.42 12.12
CA PHE A 32 24.41 -6.45 12.34
C PHE A 32 25.44 -6.40 11.21
N ARG A 33 26.74 -6.27 11.57
CA ARG A 33 27.87 -6.13 10.63
C ARG A 33 27.68 -4.99 9.62
N ALA A 34 27.08 -3.87 10.04
CA ALA A 34 26.97 -2.69 9.21
C ALA A 34 28.31 -1.96 9.02
N ASP A 35 29.24 -2.16 9.96
CA ASP A 35 30.56 -1.53 9.97
C ASP A 35 31.38 -1.93 8.72
N ASP A 36 31.94 -0.94 8.05
CA ASP A 36 32.84 -1.11 6.90
C ASP A 36 34.31 -1.20 7.31
N GLY A 37 34.58 -1.12 8.62
CA GLY A 37 35.91 -1.16 9.21
C GLY A 37 36.59 0.21 9.26
N THR A 38 35.91 1.27 8.81
CA THR A 38 36.43 2.64 8.87
C THR A 38 35.95 3.36 10.12
N LYS A 39 36.77 4.28 10.65
CA LYS A 39 36.36 5.12 11.80
C LYS A 39 35.12 5.96 11.49
N ALA A 40 34.99 6.43 10.24
CA ALA A 40 33.85 7.21 9.80
C ALA A 40 32.56 6.36 9.76
N GLY A 41 32.64 5.13 9.25
CA GLY A 41 31.53 4.17 9.26
C GLY A 41 31.07 3.83 10.67
N ALA A 42 31.99 3.55 11.60
CA ALA A 42 31.65 3.26 12.99
C ALA A 42 30.88 4.42 13.66
N VAL A 43 31.37 5.66 13.51
CA VAL A 43 30.69 6.86 14.05
C VAL A 43 29.32 7.06 13.42
N PHE A 44 29.20 6.85 12.11
CA PHE A 44 27.92 6.98 11.40
C PHE A 44 26.88 5.95 11.86
N ILE A 45 27.29 4.68 12.04
CA ILE A 45 26.40 3.59 12.44
C ILE A 45 25.87 3.79 13.87
N ASP A 46 26.67 4.38 14.74
CA ASP A 46 26.21 4.76 16.09
C ASP A 46 25.37 6.05 16.07
N GLY A 47 25.35 6.77 14.95
CA GLY A 47 24.61 8.01 14.74
C GLY A 47 23.09 7.84 14.76
N VAL A 48 22.41 8.93 15.15
CA VAL A 48 20.94 9.00 15.18
C VAL A 48 20.30 8.72 13.80
N PRO A 49 20.76 9.31 12.68
CA PRO A 49 20.10 9.13 11.38
C PRO A 49 20.04 7.67 10.91
N TRP A 50 21.13 6.93 11.10
CA TRP A 50 21.18 5.50 10.75
C TRP A 50 20.26 4.66 11.64
N ASN A 51 20.25 4.93 12.94
CA ASN A 51 19.36 4.23 13.87
C ASN A 51 17.88 4.52 13.60
N VAL A 52 17.53 5.75 13.21
CA VAL A 52 16.18 6.10 12.76
C VAL A 52 15.81 5.30 11.50
N TRP A 53 16.68 5.25 10.49
CA TRP A 53 16.43 4.44 9.29
C TRP A 53 16.20 2.96 9.62
N ARG A 54 17.04 2.35 10.47
CA ARG A 54 16.88 0.96 10.88
C ARG A 54 15.54 0.69 11.56
N LEU A 55 15.12 1.59 12.44
CA LEU A 55 13.85 1.47 13.15
C LEU A 55 12.65 1.60 12.19
N VAL A 56 12.70 2.57 11.27
CA VAL A 56 11.66 2.78 10.26
C VAL A 56 11.59 1.59 9.29
N ALA A 57 12.74 1.11 8.81
CA ALA A 57 12.84 -0.06 7.93
C ALA A 57 12.31 -1.33 8.61
N ALA A 58 12.63 -1.54 9.88
CA ALA A 58 12.07 -2.64 10.67
C ALA A 58 10.55 -2.52 10.83
N GLY A 59 10.05 -1.30 11.09
CA GLY A 59 8.62 -1.00 11.13
C GLY A 59 7.92 -1.31 9.81
N ALA A 60 8.55 -0.98 8.68
CA ALA A 60 8.06 -1.32 7.36
C ALA A 60 8.02 -2.84 7.13
N ILE A 61 9.09 -3.59 7.47
CA ILE A 61 9.12 -5.06 7.37
C ILE A 61 7.99 -5.69 8.19
N VAL A 62 7.80 -5.28 9.44
CA VAL A 62 6.73 -5.78 10.31
C VAL A 62 5.36 -5.47 9.70
N THR A 63 5.17 -4.25 9.20
CA THR A 63 3.93 -3.84 8.54
C THR A 63 3.65 -4.69 7.31
N PHE A 64 4.64 -4.91 6.44
CA PHE A 64 4.51 -5.77 5.26
C PHE A 64 4.20 -7.22 5.63
N ALA A 65 4.84 -7.76 6.66
CA ALA A 65 4.56 -9.11 7.15
C ALA A 65 3.11 -9.24 7.66
N LEU A 66 2.63 -8.27 8.43
CA LEU A 66 1.23 -8.26 8.91
C LEU A 66 0.24 -8.14 7.75
N LEU A 67 0.51 -7.26 6.78
CA LEU A 67 -0.30 -7.11 5.57
C LEU A 67 -0.33 -8.40 4.74
N PHE A 68 0.80 -9.09 4.60
CA PHE A 68 0.89 -10.38 3.92
C PHE A 68 0.05 -11.44 4.62
N LEU A 69 0.20 -11.59 5.95
CA LEU A 69 -0.56 -12.57 6.73
C LEU A 69 -2.07 -12.29 6.68
N HIS A 70 -2.45 -11.01 6.73
CA HIS A 70 -3.84 -10.59 6.62
C HIS A 70 -4.42 -10.96 5.25
N ALA A 71 -3.73 -10.63 4.16
CA ALA A 71 -4.18 -10.98 2.82
C ALA A 71 -4.17 -12.48 2.55
N ALA A 72 -3.15 -13.21 3.01
CA ALA A 72 -3.10 -14.66 2.89
C ALA A 72 -4.32 -15.32 3.55
N ARG A 73 -4.75 -14.79 4.71
CA ARG A 73 -6.00 -15.21 5.34
C ARG A 73 -7.23 -14.87 4.51
N MET A 74 -7.31 -13.66 3.96
CA MET A 74 -8.42 -13.27 3.08
C MET A 74 -8.51 -14.13 1.81
N VAL A 75 -7.36 -14.53 1.22
CA VAL A 75 -7.32 -15.45 0.07
C VAL A 75 -7.81 -16.85 0.45
N ARG A 76 -7.49 -17.34 1.65
CA ARG A 76 -8.01 -18.62 2.15
C ARG A 76 -9.52 -18.58 2.34
N GLU A 77 -10.02 -17.47 2.89
CA GLU A 77 -11.44 -17.25 3.21
C GLU A 77 -12.19 -16.45 2.12
N VAL A 78 -11.73 -16.50 0.86
CA VAL A 78 -12.18 -15.58 -0.22
C VAL A 78 -13.69 -15.64 -0.50
N ASP A 79 -14.33 -16.79 -0.29
CA ASP A 79 -15.78 -16.96 -0.47
C ASP A 79 -16.57 -16.11 0.55
N CYS A 80 -16.02 -15.89 1.76
CA CYS A 80 -16.62 -15.03 2.77
C CYS A 80 -16.64 -13.56 2.35
N TRP A 81 -15.78 -13.18 1.39
CA TRP A 81 -15.67 -11.84 0.83
C TRP A 81 -16.48 -11.64 -0.46
N GLY A 82 -17.33 -12.61 -0.83
CA GLY A 82 -18.23 -12.51 -1.98
C GLY A 82 -17.60 -12.92 -3.31
N VAL A 83 -16.38 -13.46 -3.30
CA VAL A 83 -15.67 -13.95 -4.48
C VAL A 83 -15.84 -15.47 -4.58
N ARG A 84 -16.46 -15.98 -5.64
CA ARG A 84 -16.64 -17.42 -5.86
C ARG A 84 -15.48 -17.95 -6.70
N ALA A 85 -14.38 -18.35 -6.04
CA ALA A 85 -13.20 -18.84 -6.73
C ALA A 85 -12.95 -20.31 -6.41
N THR A 86 -12.85 -21.15 -7.44
CA THR A 86 -12.35 -22.53 -7.29
C THR A 86 -10.90 -22.50 -6.77
N VAL A 87 -10.47 -23.58 -6.10
CA VAL A 87 -9.11 -23.69 -5.57
C VAL A 87 -8.07 -23.49 -6.68
N VAL A 88 -8.28 -24.09 -7.85
CA VAL A 88 -7.42 -23.94 -9.03
C VAL A 88 -7.31 -22.47 -9.45
N ARG A 89 -8.45 -21.77 -9.58
CA ARG A 89 -8.46 -20.34 -9.96
C ARG A 89 -7.67 -19.50 -8.97
N ARG A 90 -7.83 -19.74 -7.65
CA ARG A 90 -7.05 -19.01 -6.62
C ARG A 90 -5.55 -19.18 -6.81
N TRP A 91 -5.08 -20.40 -7.01
CA TRP A 91 -3.66 -20.68 -7.22
C TRP A 91 -3.12 -20.11 -8.52
N VAL A 92 -3.91 -20.11 -9.60
CA VAL A 92 -3.52 -19.46 -10.86
C VAL A 92 -3.28 -17.97 -10.65
N TYR A 93 -4.21 -17.25 -10.00
CA TYR A 93 -4.03 -15.82 -9.74
C TYR A 93 -2.85 -15.53 -8.80
N LEU A 94 -2.61 -16.38 -7.78
CA LEU A 94 -1.41 -16.29 -6.95
C LEU A 94 -0.12 -16.51 -7.75
N GLY A 95 -0.11 -17.49 -8.66
CA GLY A 95 1.04 -17.78 -9.52
C GLY A 95 1.34 -16.63 -10.47
N VAL A 96 0.31 -16.06 -11.11
CA VAL A 96 0.46 -14.87 -11.97
C VAL A 96 0.94 -13.66 -11.16
N ALA A 97 0.44 -13.48 -9.93
CA ALA A 97 0.86 -12.37 -9.07
C ALA A 97 2.32 -12.53 -8.62
N ALA A 98 2.71 -13.75 -8.24
CA ALA A 98 4.10 -14.07 -7.93
C ALA A 98 5.02 -13.83 -9.12
N LEU A 99 4.61 -14.22 -10.34
CA LEU A 99 5.37 -13.94 -11.55
C LEU A 99 5.54 -12.43 -11.80
N ALA A 100 4.48 -11.64 -11.67
CA ALA A 100 4.56 -10.20 -11.80
C ALA A 100 5.53 -9.57 -10.78
N VAL A 101 5.49 -10.04 -9.53
CA VAL A 101 6.42 -9.61 -8.47
C VAL A 101 7.86 -10.03 -8.78
N MET A 102 8.09 -11.25 -9.29
CA MET A 102 9.42 -11.72 -9.70
C MET A 102 9.99 -10.87 -10.83
N VAL A 103 9.17 -10.47 -11.81
CA VAL A 103 9.58 -9.55 -12.87
C VAL A 103 9.97 -8.20 -12.29
N ALA A 104 9.17 -7.64 -11.37
CA ALA A 104 9.50 -6.38 -10.70
C ALA A 104 10.82 -6.46 -9.91
N MET A 105 11.06 -7.56 -9.20
CA MET A 105 12.33 -7.82 -8.52
C MET A 105 13.52 -7.89 -9.48
N ALA A 106 13.35 -8.57 -10.62
CA ALA A 106 14.39 -8.67 -11.65
C ALA A 106 14.73 -7.32 -12.28
N VAL A 107 13.73 -6.46 -12.51
CA VAL A 107 13.94 -5.08 -12.98
C VAL A 107 14.70 -4.26 -11.92
N GLN A 108 14.33 -4.37 -10.65
CA GLN A 108 15.01 -3.69 -9.54
C GLN A 108 16.48 -4.10 -9.40
N LEU A 109 16.81 -5.37 -9.66
CA LEU A 109 18.20 -5.83 -9.66
C LEU A 109 19.06 -5.16 -10.74
N LYS A 110 18.47 -4.80 -11.90
CA LYS A 110 19.17 -4.15 -13.01
C LYS A 110 19.21 -2.63 -12.91
N ALA A 111 18.13 -2.02 -12.41
CA ALA A 111 17.96 -0.56 -12.38
C ALA A 111 18.31 0.08 -11.02
N GLY A 112 18.53 -0.72 -9.98
CA GLY A 112 18.68 -0.22 -8.61
C GLY A 112 20.03 0.45 -8.36
N TYR A 113 20.01 1.78 -8.23
CA TYR A 113 21.13 2.57 -7.71
C TYR A 113 21.23 2.43 -6.18
N THR A 114 22.44 2.30 -5.67
CA THR A 114 22.72 2.26 -4.23
C THR A 114 23.51 3.51 -3.87
N PRO A 115 22.98 4.41 -3.02
CA PRO A 115 23.71 5.60 -2.62
C PRO A 115 24.99 5.20 -1.89
N ASP A 116 26.05 5.95 -2.13
CA ASP A 116 27.34 5.73 -1.48
C ASP A 116 27.26 6.19 -0.02
N MET A 117 27.32 5.23 0.90
CA MET A 117 27.33 5.47 2.34
C MET A 117 28.28 4.48 2.99
N PRO A 118 28.92 4.84 4.13
CA PRO A 118 29.88 4.00 4.84
C PRO A 118 29.17 2.88 5.63
N VAL A 119 28.44 2.04 4.90
CA VAL A 119 27.66 0.91 5.42
C VAL A 119 27.88 -0.30 4.53
N THR A 120 28.42 -1.35 5.13
CA THR A 120 28.64 -2.62 4.45
C THR A 120 27.33 -3.22 3.94
N SER A 121 27.32 -3.55 2.65
CA SER A 121 26.20 -4.19 1.95
C SER A 121 24.89 -3.41 2.03
N LEU A 122 24.93 -2.07 2.09
CA LEU A 122 23.73 -1.23 2.12
C LEU A 122 22.71 -1.64 1.04
N GLY A 123 23.18 -1.84 -0.20
CA GLY A 123 22.32 -2.24 -1.31
C GLY A 123 21.54 -3.53 -1.09
N VAL A 124 22.13 -4.51 -0.39
CA VAL A 124 21.44 -5.75 -0.05
C VAL A 124 20.39 -5.50 1.04
N ARG A 125 20.70 -4.67 2.04
CA ARG A 125 19.78 -4.33 3.14
C ARG A 125 18.55 -3.58 2.62
N THR A 126 18.76 -2.55 1.81
CA THR A 126 17.66 -1.75 1.23
C THR A 126 16.81 -2.57 0.26
N ARG A 127 17.44 -3.38 -0.61
CA ARG A 127 16.72 -4.33 -1.48
C ARG A 127 15.94 -5.37 -0.68
N GLY A 128 16.48 -5.85 0.44
CA GLY A 128 15.80 -6.78 1.34
C GLY A 128 14.47 -6.21 1.86
N VAL A 129 14.47 -4.97 2.35
CA VAL A 129 13.24 -4.29 2.81
C VAL A 129 12.22 -4.17 1.66
N LEU A 130 12.69 -3.75 0.47
CA LEU A 130 11.84 -3.62 -0.71
C LEU A 130 11.25 -4.97 -1.14
N TRP A 131 12.06 -6.04 -1.14
CA TRP A 131 11.65 -7.38 -1.51
C TRP A 131 10.59 -7.93 -0.56
N VAL A 132 10.71 -7.68 0.74
CA VAL A 132 9.66 -8.04 1.70
C VAL A 132 8.33 -7.36 1.34
N GLY A 133 8.36 -6.06 1.01
CA GLY A 133 7.17 -5.34 0.56
C GLY A 133 6.58 -5.89 -0.75
N LEU A 134 7.44 -6.23 -1.72
CA LEU A 134 7.02 -6.84 -2.98
C LEU A 134 6.39 -8.22 -2.78
N VAL A 135 7.00 -9.10 -1.97
CA VAL A 135 6.40 -10.40 -1.61
C VAL A 135 5.07 -10.21 -0.89
N ALA A 136 5.01 -9.23 0.02
CA ALA A 136 3.78 -8.92 0.74
C ALA A 136 2.61 -8.55 -0.18
N SER A 137 2.89 -7.98 -1.36
CA SER A 137 1.88 -7.58 -2.34
C SER A 137 1.25 -8.73 -3.13
N ILE A 138 1.88 -9.92 -3.18
CA ILE A 138 1.39 -11.08 -3.96
C ILE A 138 -0.08 -11.44 -3.65
N PRO A 139 -0.46 -11.74 -2.40
CA PRO A 139 -1.85 -12.09 -2.10
C PRO A 139 -2.83 -10.93 -2.34
N TRP A 140 -2.39 -9.68 -2.20
CA TRP A 140 -3.22 -8.51 -2.48
C TRP A 140 -3.53 -8.37 -3.98
N LEU A 141 -2.52 -8.52 -4.85
CA LEU A 141 -2.72 -8.50 -6.30
C LEU A 141 -3.66 -9.62 -6.74
N ALA A 142 -3.48 -10.83 -6.20
CA ALA A 142 -4.37 -11.96 -6.48
C ALA A 142 -5.82 -11.66 -6.06
N LEU A 143 -6.05 -11.07 -4.87
CA LEU A 143 -7.39 -10.68 -4.42
C LEU A 143 -8.04 -9.63 -5.33
N VAL A 144 -7.29 -8.61 -5.75
CA VAL A 144 -7.81 -7.57 -6.64
C VAL A 144 -8.21 -8.16 -7.99
N TRP A 145 -7.36 -9.00 -8.58
CA TRP A 145 -7.68 -9.61 -9.88
C TRP A 145 -8.83 -10.61 -9.79
N LEU A 146 -8.91 -11.40 -8.72
CA LEU A 146 -10.03 -12.27 -8.44
C LEU A 146 -11.33 -11.49 -8.30
N ALA A 147 -11.33 -10.40 -7.52
CA ALA A 147 -12.50 -9.54 -7.35
C ALA A 147 -12.93 -8.88 -8.66
N HIS A 148 -11.97 -8.44 -9.48
CA HIS A 148 -12.25 -7.83 -10.78
C HIS A 148 -12.87 -8.83 -11.77
N ASP A 149 -12.30 -10.04 -11.87
CA ASP A 149 -12.85 -11.11 -12.70
C ASP A 149 -14.25 -11.53 -12.21
N GLU A 150 -14.50 -11.51 -10.90
CA GLU A 150 -15.83 -11.76 -10.35
C GLU A 150 -16.85 -10.68 -10.70
N CYS A 151 -16.48 -9.41 -10.61
CA CYS A 151 -17.33 -8.29 -11.06
C CYS A 151 -17.65 -8.40 -12.56
N ARG A 152 -16.72 -8.90 -13.38
CA ARG A 152 -16.95 -9.11 -14.81
C ARG A 152 -17.90 -10.26 -15.08
N ARG A 153 -17.64 -11.46 -14.53
CA ARG A 153 -18.40 -12.69 -14.81
C ARG A 153 -19.86 -12.66 -14.35
N ASN A 154 -20.15 -11.98 -13.23
CA ASN A 154 -21.51 -11.98 -12.68
C ASN A 154 -22.56 -11.35 -13.61
N GLY A 155 -22.17 -10.60 -14.63
CA GLY A 155 -23.14 -10.07 -15.60
C GLY A 155 -23.74 -11.10 -16.54
N ASP A 156 -23.04 -12.21 -16.78
CA ASP A 156 -23.49 -13.20 -17.75
C ASP A 156 -24.41 -14.25 -17.11
N THR A 157 -24.49 -14.31 -15.77
CA THR A 157 -25.20 -15.37 -15.01
C THR A 157 -26.31 -14.82 -14.11
N GLN A 158 -26.71 -13.57 -14.29
CA GLN A 158 -27.50 -12.81 -13.32
C GLN A 158 -29.00 -13.14 -13.31
N ASP A 159 -29.49 -13.96 -14.26
CA ASP A 159 -30.93 -14.24 -14.43
C ASP A 159 -31.57 -15.09 -13.31
N GLU A 160 -30.79 -15.70 -12.40
CA GLU A 160 -31.33 -16.68 -11.44
C GLU A 160 -31.16 -16.33 -9.95
N MET A 161 -30.48 -15.24 -9.61
CA MET A 161 -30.08 -14.98 -8.22
C MET A 161 -30.95 -13.92 -7.52
N GLU A 162 -31.45 -14.23 -6.32
CA GLU A 162 -32.25 -13.28 -5.53
C GLU A 162 -31.50 -11.96 -5.26
N PRO A 163 -32.19 -10.81 -5.34
CA PRO A 163 -31.58 -9.48 -5.23
C PRO A 163 -30.90 -9.24 -3.88
N GLU A 164 -31.41 -9.82 -2.79
CA GLU A 164 -30.82 -9.71 -1.45
C GLU A 164 -29.44 -10.37 -1.37
N VAL A 165 -29.26 -11.53 -2.01
CA VAL A 165 -27.99 -12.26 -2.08
C VAL A 165 -26.97 -11.45 -2.89
N THR A 166 -27.42 -10.85 -3.99
CA THR A 166 -26.58 -9.98 -4.84
C THR A 166 -26.14 -8.72 -4.08
N LEU A 167 -27.05 -8.07 -3.33
CA LEU A 167 -26.72 -6.91 -2.51
C LEU A 167 -25.67 -7.25 -1.44
N ALA A 168 -25.90 -8.30 -0.65
CA ALA A 168 -24.97 -8.73 0.38
C ALA A 168 -23.59 -9.10 -0.18
N ARG A 169 -23.56 -9.60 -1.41
CA ARG A 169 -22.33 -9.92 -2.13
C ARG A 169 -21.58 -8.66 -2.58
N LEU A 170 -22.26 -7.69 -3.19
CA LEU A 170 -21.65 -6.42 -3.59
C LEU A 170 -21.09 -5.64 -2.39
N LEU A 171 -21.78 -5.64 -1.25
CA LEU A 171 -21.28 -5.02 -0.02
C LEU A 171 -20.00 -5.72 0.50
N ARG A 172 -19.90 -7.05 0.37
CA ARG A 172 -18.69 -7.78 0.74
C ARG A 172 -17.52 -7.49 -0.21
N LEU A 173 -17.79 -7.43 -1.51
CA LEU A 173 -16.79 -7.04 -2.52
C LEU A 173 -16.29 -5.60 -2.30
N TRP A 174 -17.17 -4.68 -1.92
CA TRP A 174 -16.77 -3.32 -1.56
C TRP A 174 -15.84 -3.28 -0.35
N ARG A 175 -16.15 -4.06 0.71
CA ARG A 175 -15.27 -4.17 1.89
C ARG A 175 -13.92 -4.79 1.55
N LEU A 176 -13.90 -5.80 0.67
CA LEU A 176 -12.67 -6.38 0.15
C LEU A 176 -11.83 -5.32 -0.57
N LEU A 177 -12.45 -4.57 -1.49
CA LEU A 177 -11.80 -3.49 -2.23
C LEU A 177 -11.23 -2.40 -1.32
N ALA A 178 -12.03 -1.92 -0.35
CA ALA A 178 -11.59 -0.95 0.64
C ALA A 178 -10.39 -1.46 1.45
N SER A 179 -10.39 -2.75 1.81
CA SER A 179 -9.27 -3.39 2.53
C SER A 179 -8.01 -3.45 1.65
N CYS A 180 -8.14 -3.80 0.37
CA CYS A 180 -7.03 -3.80 -0.59
C CYS A 180 -6.42 -2.40 -0.78
N ILE A 181 -7.27 -1.37 -0.95
CA ILE A 181 -6.81 0.01 -1.10
C ILE A 181 -6.11 0.49 0.18
N GLY A 182 -6.70 0.23 1.36
CA GLY A 182 -6.11 0.62 2.64
C GLY A 182 -4.77 -0.05 2.91
N ALA A 183 -4.66 -1.36 2.62
CA ALA A 183 -3.42 -2.10 2.74
C ALA A 183 -2.33 -1.57 1.79
N PHE A 184 -2.69 -1.26 0.54
CA PHE A 184 -1.77 -0.65 -0.40
C PHE A 184 -1.29 0.71 0.09
N ALA A 185 -2.20 1.58 0.52
CA ALA A 185 -1.86 2.91 1.03
C ALA A 185 -0.90 2.83 2.24
N LEU A 186 -1.18 1.92 3.18
CA LEU A 186 -0.29 1.68 4.32
C LEU A 186 1.10 1.19 3.89
N GLY A 187 1.15 0.31 2.88
CA GLY A 187 2.41 -0.17 2.30
C GLY A 187 3.22 0.95 1.63
N VAL A 188 2.55 1.86 0.92
CA VAL A 188 3.18 3.04 0.30
C VAL A 188 3.74 3.98 1.34
N VAL A 189 2.97 4.27 2.40
CA VAL A 189 3.44 5.08 3.53
C VAL A 189 4.71 4.48 4.14
N ALA A 190 4.71 3.17 4.42
CA ALA A 190 5.87 2.48 4.98
C ALA A 190 7.10 2.56 4.05
N ALA A 191 6.89 2.42 2.73
CA ALA A 191 7.95 2.55 1.73
C ALA A 191 8.51 3.99 1.67
N ILE A 192 7.64 5.01 1.62
CA ILE A 192 8.03 6.43 1.59
C ILE A 192 8.78 6.80 2.86
N ALA A 193 8.29 6.42 4.04
CA ALA A 193 8.94 6.67 5.31
C ALA A 193 10.35 6.05 5.35
N THR A 194 10.49 4.82 4.86
CA THR A 194 11.79 4.13 4.79
C THR A 194 12.76 4.84 3.85
N SER A 195 12.29 5.27 2.66
CA SER A 195 13.09 6.03 1.70
C SER A 195 13.49 7.41 2.22
N GLY A 196 12.57 8.11 2.90
CA GLY A 196 12.83 9.41 3.53
C GLY A 196 13.86 9.31 4.65
N ALA A 197 13.73 8.32 5.52
CA ALA A 197 14.71 8.06 6.57
C ALA A 197 16.09 7.68 5.99
N LEU A 198 16.13 6.93 4.88
CA LEU A 198 17.37 6.60 4.19
C LEU A 198 18.03 7.85 3.63
N ARG A 199 17.24 8.78 3.09
CA ARG A 199 17.74 10.06 2.60
C ARG A 199 18.28 10.94 3.72
N ALA A 200 17.60 11.02 4.86
CA ALA A 200 18.11 11.74 6.01
C ALA A 200 19.47 11.17 6.48
N ALA A 201 19.61 9.84 6.48
CA ALA A 201 20.87 9.18 6.77
C ALA A 201 21.95 9.53 5.73
N PHE A 202 21.62 9.53 4.44
CA PHE A 202 22.53 9.94 3.36
C PHE A 202 23.04 11.38 3.51
N VAL A 203 22.13 12.34 3.73
CA VAL A 203 22.50 13.76 3.89
C VAL A 203 23.37 13.99 5.14
N SER A 204 23.19 13.20 6.19
CA SER A 204 24.04 13.32 7.38
C SER A 204 25.51 12.92 7.16
N VAL A 205 25.78 12.10 6.13
CA VAL A 205 27.14 11.74 5.70
C VAL A 205 27.67 12.75 4.68
N HIS A 206 26.78 13.29 3.85
CA HIS A 206 27.11 14.23 2.79
C HIS A 206 26.39 15.57 3.01
N PRO A 207 26.84 16.40 3.97
CA PRO A 207 26.18 17.67 4.31
C PRO A 207 26.16 18.65 3.13
N ASP A 208 27.14 18.56 2.23
CA ASP A 208 27.21 19.34 1.00
C ASP A 208 26.06 19.03 0.01
N CYS A 209 25.31 17.94 0.25
CA CYS A 209 24.13 17.57 -0.52
C CYS A 209 22.81 18.10 0.08
N ASP A 210 22.88 18.90 1.15
CA ASP A 210 21.74 19.62 1.69
C ASP A 210 21.60 20.96 0.97
N ASP A 211 20.47 21.18 0.29
CA ASP A 211 20.15 22.43 -0.42
C ASP A 211 20.14 23.67 0.51
N ALA A 212 20.07 23.45 1.84
CA ALA A 212 20.18 24.52 2.83
C ALA A 212 21.60 25.09 2.97
N TYR A 213 22.62 24.38 2.50
CA TYR A 213 24.01 24.84 2.51
C TYR A 213 24.38 25.43 1.15
N PRO A 214 25.04 26.61 1.10
CA PRO A 214 25.54 27.15 -0.16
C PRO A 214 26.54 26.16 -0.75
N ALA A 215 26.36 25.83 -2.03
CA ALA A 215 27.26 24.93 -2.74
C ALA A 215 28.70 25.45 -2.61
N PRO A 216 29.67 24.59 -2.24
CA PRO A 216 31.06 25.01 -2.16
C PRO A 216 31.53 25.53 -3.53
N GLU A 217 32.29 26.64 -3.54
CA GLU A 217 32.79 27.27 -4.78
C GLU A 217 33.62 26.30 -5.64
N THR A 218 34.20 25.27 -5.02
CA THR A 218 34.89 24.17 -5.68
C THR A 218 34.40 22.84 -5.11
N PRO A 219 33.47 22.13 -5.79
CA PRO A 219 33.04 20.82 -5.32
C PRO A 219 34.23 19.86 -5.34
N PRO A 220 34.41 19.02 -4.31
CA PRO A 220 35.41 17.98 -4.34
C PRO A 220 35.20 17.10 -5.59
N PRO A 221 36.26 16.67 -6.29
CA PRO A 221 36.13 15.83 -7.47
C PRO A 221 35.34 14.55 -7.12
N GLY A 222 34.22 14.32 -7.82
CA GLY A 222 33.32 13.18 -7.61
C GLY A 222 32.05 13.49 -6.79
N THR A 223 31.89 14.71 -6.26
CA THR A 223 30.72 15.09 -5.44
C THR A 223 29.55 15.48 -6.32
N VAL A 224 28.74 14.51 -6.76
CA VAL A 224 27.54 14.76 -7.58
C VAL A 224 26.28 14.62 -6.71
N CYS A 225 26.16 15.51 -5.73
CA CYS A 225 25.08 15.50 -4.73
C CYS A 225 23.68 15.58 -5.33
N GLY A 226 23.48 16.47 -6.31
CA GLY A 226 22.16 16.70 -6.92
C GLY A 226 21.67 15.54 -7.80
N GLU A 227 22.58 14.74 -8.36
CA GLU A 227 22.22 13.66 -9.29
C GLU A 227 22.08 12.29 -8.61
N THR A 228 22.78 12.06 -7.49
CA THR A 228 22.87 10.73 -6.86
C THR A 228 21.68 10.38 -5.98
N PHE A 229 21.15 11.32 -5.17
CA PHE A 229 19.92 11.07 -4.39
C PHE A 229 19.06 12.32 -4.13
N PRO A 230 18.50 12.94 -5.18
CA PRO A 230 17.68 14.14 -5.04
C PRO A 230 16.43 13.88 -4.19
N PRO A 231 15.98 14.88 -3.40
CA PRO A 231 14.75 14.75 -2.58
C PRO A 231 13.52 14.47 -3.44
N ALA A 232 13.51 14.96 -4.68
CA ALA A 232 12.49 14.68 -5.68
C ALA A 232 12.30 13.17 -5.93
N ASN A 233 13.32 12.33 -5.77
CA ASN A 233 13.18 10.88 -5.95
C ASN A 233 12.19 10.28 -4.95
N VAL A 234 12.14 10.77 -3.70
CA VAL A 234 11.17 10.31 -2.70
C VAL A 234 9.73 10.62 -3.15
N LEU A 235 9.53 11.82 -3.73
CA LEU A 235 8.24 12.23 -4.29
C LEU A 235 7.87 11.41 -5.53
N TYR A 236 8.83 11.16 -6.43
CA TYR A 236 8.61 10.33 -7.61
C TYR A 236 8.25 8.90 -7.24
N TYR A 237 8.84 8.32 -6.18
CA TYR A 237 8.40 7.02 -5.66
C TYR A 237 6.94 7.06 -5.19
N GLY A 238 6.55 8.08 -4.41
CA GLY A 238 5.17 8.25 -3.98
C GLY A 238 4.19 8.40 -5.15
N ALA A 239 4.53 9.24 -6.13
CA ALA A 239 3.73 9.45 -7.34
C ALA A 239 3.60 8.17 -8.17
N PHE A 240 4.71 7.43 -8.36
CA PHE A 240 4.70 6.14 -9.05
C PHE A 240 3.74 5.15 -8.40
N PHE A 241 3.78 5.01 -7.07
CA PHE A 241 2.86 4.12 -6.36
C PHE A 241 1.40 4.58 -6.43
N ALA A 242 1.14 5.90 -6.41
CA ALA A 242 -0.22 6.42 -6.58
C ALA A 242 -0.78 6.13 -7.98
N ILE A 243 0.04 6.26 -9.03
CA ILE A 243 -0.33 5.88 -10.39
C ILE A 243 -0.61 4.37 -10.45
N LEU A 244 0.28 3.55 -9.89
CA LEU A 244 0.10 2.10 -9.84
C LEU A 244 -1.21 1.70 -9.13
N LEU A 245 -1.51 2.31 -7.98
CA LEU A 245 -2.77 2.11 -7.27
C LEU A 245 -3.96 2.45 -8.15
N THR A 246 -3.88 3.57 -8.86
CA THR A 246 -4.97 4.03 -9.74
C THR A 246 -5.22 3.03 -10.86
N ILE A 247 -4.16 2.55 -11.51
CA ILE A 247 -4.24 1.55 -12.58
C ILE A 247 -4.89 0.25 -12.07
N ILE A 248 -4.55 -0.17 -10.84
CA ILE A 248 -5.03 -1.42 -10.25
C ILE A 248 -6.47 -1.28 -9.71
N ALA A 249 -6.77 -0.19 -9.00
CA ALA A 249 -8.02 -0.01 -8.28
C ALA A 249 -9.14 0.56 -9.17
N ALA A 250 -8.83 1.45 -10.12
CA ALA A 250 -9.86 2.11 -10.93
C ALA A 250 -10.73 1.12 -11.73
N PRO A 251 -10.18 0.12 -12.44
CA PRO A 251 -11.01 -0.86 -13.16
C PRO A 251 -11.92 -1.66 -12.23
N LEU A 252 -11.44 -1.99 -11.02
CA LEU A 252 -12.22 -2.72 -10.02
C LEU A 252 -13.35 -1.85 -9.44
N VAL A 253 -13.08 -0.58 -9.12
CA VAL A 253 -14.12 0.37 -8.67
C VAL A 253 -15.17 0.57 -9.76
N VAL A 254 -14.75 0.76 -11.01
CA VAL A 254 -15.65 0.98 -12.15
C VAL A 254 -16.56 -0.24 -12.37
N SER A 255 -15.98 -1.44 -12.42
CA SER A 255 -16.74 -2.68 -12.60
C SER A 255 -17.70 -2.95 -11.44
N TRP A 256 -17.28 -2.72 -10.19
CA TRP A 256 -18.17 -2.81 -9.04
C TRP A 256 -19.33 -1.80 -9.11
N ARG A 257 -19.06 -0.54 -9.48
CA ARG A 257 -20.10 0.49 -9.61
C ARG A 257 -21.09 0.20 -10.73
N ALA A 258 -20.63 -0.35 -11.86
CA ALA A 258 -21.51 -0.78 -12.94
C ALA A 258 -22.51 -1.82 -12.41
N ARG A 259 -22.03 -2.86 -11.72
CA ARG A 259 -22.88 -3.90 -11.12
C ARG A 259 -23.81 -3.37 -10.05
N ALA A 260 -23.35 -2.46 -9.21
CA ALA A 260 -24.19 -1.83 -8.20
C ALA A 260 -25.32 -0.99 -8.83
N ARG A 261 -25.07 -0.30 -9.95
CA ARG A 261 -26.12 0.41 -10.70
C ARG A 261 -27.13 -0.54 -11.34
N GLU A 262 -26.64 -1.60 -12.00
CA GLU A 262 -27.51 -2.63 -12.59
C GLU A 262 -28.42 -3.26 -11.53
N LEU A 263 -27.91 -3.55 -10.33
CA LEU A 263 -28.74 -4.06 -9.24
C LEU A 263 -29.85 -3.06 -8.83
N VAL A 264 -29.53 -1.76 -8.76
CA VAL A 264 -30.52 -0.72 -8.46
C VAL A 264 -31.59 -0.65 -9.54
N GLU A 265 -31.19 -0.72 -10.81
CA GLU A 265 -32.10 -0.69 -11.97
C GLU A 265 -32.98 -1.93 -12.02
N GLN A 266 -32.45 -3.12 -11.71
CA GLN A 266 -33.21 -4.37 -11.62
C GLN A 266 -34.18 -4.39 -10.42
N SER A 267 -33.76 -3.86 -9.28
CA SER A 267 -34.59 -3.85 -8.06
C SER A 267 -35.71 -2.79 -8.12
N TYR A 268 -35.46 -1.69 -8.82
CA TYR A 268 -36.39 -0.57 -8.98
C TYR A 268 -36.49 -0.21 -10.47
N PRO A 269 -37.14 -1.05 -11.30
CA PRO A 269 -37.35 -0.74 -12.71
C PRO A 269 -38.25 0.50 -12.85
N LEU A 270 -38.12 1.21 -13.97
CA LEU A 270 -39.01 2.31 -14.32
C LEU A 270 -40.45 1.79 -14.43
N PRO A 271 -41.42 2.41 -13.73
CA PRO A 271 -42.83 2.02 -13.85
C PRO A 271 -43.31 2.13 -15.30
N ALA A 272 -44.18 1.21 -15.73
CA ALA A 272 -44.71 1.18 -17.10
C ALA A 272 -45.41 2.49 -17.51
N GLU A 273 -46.01 3.19 -16.54
CA GLU A 273 -46.69 4.48 -16.72
C GLU A 273 -45.72 5.67 -16.84
N GLY A 274 -44.41 5.44 -16.66
CA GLY A 274 -43.37 6.47 -16.77
C GLY A 274 -43.34 7.49 -15.63
N MET A 275 -44.24 7.40 -14.65
CA MET A 275 -44.31 8.30 -13.49
C MET A 275 -43.88 7.57 -12.21
N PRO A 276 -42.66 7.81 -11.69
CA PRO A 276 -42.22 7.25 -10.42
C PRO A 276 -43.00 7.85 -9.25
N THR A 277 -43.45 7.00 -8.34
CA THR A 277 -44.07 7.45 -7.08
C THR A 277 -43.01 7.94 -6.10
N ASP A 278 -43.38 8.77 -5.13
CA ASP A 278 -42.46 9.26 -4.10
C ASP A 278 -41.83 8.10 -3.29
N ALA A 279 -42.60 7.05 -3.03
CA ALA A 279 -42.12 5.85 -2.36
C ALA A 279 -41.03 5.14 -3.18
N TRP A 280 -41.24 4.97 -4.49
CA TRP A 280 -40.24 4.39 -5.39
C TRP A 280 -38.95 5.21 -5.40
N VAL A 281 -39.05 6.55 -5.45
CA VAL A 281 -37.88 7.45 -5.46
C VAL A 281 -37.11 7.33 -4.14
N ALA A 282 -37.81 7.31 -3.01
CA ALA A 282 -37.20 7.20 -1.69
C ALA A 282 -36.46 5.86 -1.49
N ASP A 283 -37.05 4.76 -1.93
CA ASP A 283 -36.46 3.42 -1.77
C ASP A 283 -35.26 3.21 -2.72
N ARG A 284 -35.36 3.67 -3.98
CA ARG A 284 -34.24 3.70 -4.92
C ARG A 284 -33.08 4.54 -4.39
N ALA A 285 -33.36 5.70 -3.82
CA ALA A 285 -32.35 6.57 -3.21
C ALA A 285 -31.69 5.89 -2.00
N ARG A 286 -32.47 5.21 -1.16
CA ARG A 286 -31.96 4.45 -0.01
C ARG A 286 -31.00 3.35 -0.43
N LEU A 287 -31.37 2.54 -1.43
CA LEU A 287 -30.49 1.49 -1.95
C LEU A 287 -29.22 2.08 -2.57
N SER A 288 -29.35 3.15 -3.35
CA SER A 288 -28.21 3.86 -3.96
C SER A 288 -27.24 4.40 -2.91
N LYS A 289 -27.76 4.92 -1.80
CA LYS A 289 -26.96 5.41 -0.67
C LYS A 289 -26.25 4.27 0.07
N ILE A 290 -26.92 3.14 0.28
CA ILE A 290 -26.30 1.94 0.88
C ILE A 290 -25.12 1.45 0.01
N LEU A 291 -25.29 1.48 -1.30
CA LEU A 291 -24.25 1.15 -2.29
C LEU A 291 -23.30 2.31 -2.59
N GLN A 292 -23.37 3.44 -1.87
CA GLN A 292 -22.50 4.61 -2.06
C GLN A 292 -22.42 5.10 -3.52
N LEU A 293 -23.49 4.92 -4.29
CA LEU A 293 -23.56 5.36 -5.68
C LEU A 293 -23.70 6.88 -5.81
N ASP A 294 -24.19 7.53 -4.77
CA ASP A 294 -24.34 8.98 -4.60
C ASP A 294 -23.01 9.70 -4.36
N VAL A 295 -21.97 8.99 -3.92
CA VAL A 295 -20.64 9.57 -3.75
C VAL A 295 -19.93 9.65 -5.12
N PRO A 296 -19.43 10.84 -5.53
CA PRO A 296 -18.66 10.97 -6.77
C PRO A 296 -17.48 10.01 -6.79
N ILE A 297 -17.24 9.38 -7.94
CA ILE A 297 -16.17 8.37 -8.15
C ILE A 297 -14.80 8.87 -7.67
N LEU A 298 -14.52 10.17 -7.84
CA LEU A 298 -13.27 10.77 -7.38
C LEU A 298 -13.25 11.08 -5.88
N ARG A 299 -14.38 11.39 -5.24
CA ARG A 299 -14.37 11.77 -3.82
C ARG A 299 -14.03 10.58 -2.92
N ASN A 300 -14.46 9.37 -3.22
CA ASN A 300 -14.25 8.24 -2.29
C ASN A 300 -12.77 7.81 -2.15
N PRO A 301 -12.00 7.57 -3.24
CA PRO A 301 -10.58 7.27 -3.14
C PRO A 301 -9.74 8.51 -2.78
N LEU A 302 -10.14 9.73 -3.18
CA LEU A 302 -9.46 10.95 -2.73
C LEU A 302 -9.70 11.24 -1.25
N ILE A 303 -10.84 10.88 -0.67
CA ILE A 303 -11.07 10.98 0.79
C ILE A 303 -10.18 9.96 1.52
N ALA A 304 -10.05 8.73 0.99
CA ALA A 304 -9.11 7.77 1.54
C ALA A 304 -7.67 8.29 1.46
N LEU A 305 -7.24 8.82 0.31
CA LEU A 305 -5.94 9.46 0.14
C LEU A 305 -5.78 10.73 0.99
N SER A 306 -6.84 11.51 1.21
CA SER A 306 -6.80 12.73 2.02
C SER A 306 -6.64 12.44 3.50
N ILE A 307 -7.10 11.29 3.97
CA ILE A 307 -6.79 10.79 5.32
C ILE A 307 -5.28 10.48 5.42
N PHE A 308 -4.67 10.00 4.34
CA PHE A 308 -3.22 9.79 4.30
C PHE A 308 -2.44 11.06 3.98
N THR A 309 -3.06 12.13 3.46
CA THR A 309 -2.36 13.36 3.13
C THR A 309 -1.63 13.96 4.33
N PRO A 310 -2.22 14.16 5.53
CA PRO A 310 -1.46 14.64 6.69
C PRO A 310 -0.28 13.74 7.06
N LEU A 311 -0.41 12.44 6.87
CA LEU A 311 0.62 11.47 7.22
C LEU A 311 1.75 11.45 6.18
N ILE A 312 1.40 11.53 4.90
CA ILE A 312 2.33 11.72 3.77
C ILE A 312 3.02 13.07 3.93
N THR A 313 2.29 14.15 4.15
CA THR A 313 2.81 15.50 4.36
C THR A 313 3.69 15.58 5.61
N SER A 314 3.31 14.95 6.73
CA SER A 314 4.15 14.90 7.94
C SER A 314 5.42 14.09 7.72
N THR A 315 5.33 12.96 7.02
CA THR A 315 6.50 12.15 6.64
C THR A 315 7.40 12.96 5.72
N LEU A 316 6.84 13.61 4.70
CA LEU A 316 7.58 14.48 3.79
C LEU A 316 8.20 15.67 4.51
N ALA A 317 7.47 16.34 5.41
CA ALA A 317 7.98 17.47 6.20
C ALA A 317 9.12 17.06 7.15
N ALA A 318 9.06 15.85 7.73
CA ALA A 318 10.14 15.33 8.56
C ALA A 318 11.43 15.03 7.77
N PHE A 319 11.34 14.84 6.45
CA PHE A 319 12.47 14.46 5.60
C PHE A 319 12.81 15.49 4.51
N ILE A 320 12.02 16.55 4.38
CA ILE A 320 12.18 17.69 3.48
C ILE A 320 11.93 18.97 4.32
N PRO A 321 12.96 19.50 5.00
CA PRO A 321 12.83 20.68 5.86
C PRO A 321 12.21 21.90 5.14
N GLN A 322 12.40 22.00 3.83
CA GLN A 322 11.92 23.09 2.98
C GLN A 322 10.39 23.20 2.88
N LEU A 323 9.62 22.15 3.21
CA LEU A 323 8.15 22.22 3.19
C LEU A 323 7.57 22.89 4.44
N GLY A 324 8.36 23.08 5.50
CA GLY A 324 7.94 23.71 6.76
C GLY A 324 8.38 25.17 6.91
N ILE A 325 9.31 25.66 6.10
CA ILE A 325 9.80 27.04 6.12
C ILE A 325 9.11 27.81 4.99
N GLY A 326 7.79 27.90 5.12
CA GLY A 326 6.89 28.61 4.22
C GLY A 326 5.92 29.48 5.01
N SER A 327 6.44 30.21 6.00
CA SER A 327 5.83 31.39 6.64
C SER A 327 6.87 32.11 7.49
#